data_AF-A0A2E6E962-F1
#
_entry.id   AF-A0A2E6E962-F1
#
_cell.length_a   1.000
_cell.length_b   1.000
_cell.length_c   1.000
_cell.angle_alpha   90.00
_cell.angle_beta   90.00
_cell.angle_gamma   90.00
#
_symmetry.space_group_name_H-M   'P 1'
#
loop_
_entity.id
_entity.type
_entity.pdbx_description
1 polymer ?
#
loop_
_entity_poly.entity_id
_entity_poly.type
_entity_poly.pdbx_seq_one_letter_code
_entity_poly.pdbx_strand_id
1 'polypeptide(L)'
;MQEKGKYFIKNYDLAHMSSYSNYPQSLLDSMRVKGLIGSGGNEIQDPDINISAFALDPGTHYAAHAHPFPEVYIFLGGVAECEWDDEKFIAEAGTVTHCPPNVSHAMRVISSESLRSIIISWAPKGDRSVWKTPSVLLSNSH
;
A
#
# COMPACT_ATOMS: atom_id res chain seq x y z
N MET A 1 -17.20 -29.81 -11.31
CA MET A 1 -18.00 -28.77 -10.63
C MET A 1 -16.98 -27.73 -10.16
N GLN A 2 -16.84 -26.59 -10.84
CA GLN A 2 -15.92 -25.53 -10.41
C GLN A 2 -16.39 -25.04 -9.03
N GLU A 3 -15.49 -25.02 -8.04
CA GLU A 3 -15.78 -24.39 -6.75
C GLU A 3 -16.26 -22.96 -7.01
N LYS A 4 -17.44 -22.61 -6.49
CA LYS A 4 -17.91 -21.22 -6.54
C LYS A 4 -16.86 -20.37 -5.83
N GLY A 5 -16.31 -19.36 -6.53
CA GLY A 5 -15.27 -18.50 -5.98
C GLY A 5 -15.68 -17.84 -4.67
N LYS A 6 -14.70 -17.58 -3.80
CA LYS A 6 -14.88 -16.79 -2.57
C LYS A 6 -15.13 -15.33 -2.96
N TYR A 7 -16.30 -14.79 -2.59
CA TYR A 7 -16.72 -13.41 -2.94
C TYR A 7 -16.50 -12.39 -1.82
N PHE A 8 -16.06 -12.83 -0.63
CA PHE A 8 -15.88 -11.94 0.52
C PHE A 8 -14.74 -12.40 1.40
N ILE A 9 -14.19 -11.45 2.16
CA ILE A 9 -13.19 -11.66 3.20
C ILE A 9 -13.75 -11.06 4.49
N LYS A 10 -13.57 -11.75 5.61
CA LYS A 10 -13.92 -11.26 6.95
C LYS A 10 -12.71 -11.46 7.85
N ASN A 11 -12.49 -10.53 8.78
CA ASN A 11 -11.49 -10.64 9.84
C ASN A 11 -10.11 -11.03 9.29
N TYR A 12 -9.64 -10.31 8.26
CA TYR A 12 -8.30 -10.54 7.73
C TYR A 12 -7.27 -10.27 8.84
N ASP A 13 -6.23 -11.10 8.89
CA ASP A 13 -5.13 -10.92 9.82
C ASP A 13 -4.04 -10.05 9.19
N LEU A 14 -3.60 -9.04 9.93
CA LEU A 14 -2.61 -8.06 9.49
C LEU A 14 -1.24 -8.40 10.10
N ALA A 15 -0.56 -9.34 9.47
CA ALA A 15 0.78 -9.75 9.89
C ALA A 15 1.87 -8.82 9.34
N HIS A 16 3.03 -8.82 10.02
CA HIS A 16 4.23 -8.17 9.50
C HIS A 16 4.64 -8.77 8.16
N MET A 17 5.16 -7.93 7.27
CA MET A 17 5.74 -8.42 6.03
C MET A 17 7.02 -9.20 6.32
N SER A 18 7.04 -10.49 5.99
CA SER A 18 8.22 -11.35 6.22
C SER A 18 9.34 -11.13 5.19
N SER A 19 9.01 -10.60 4.00
CA SER A 19 10.01 -10.13 3.04
C SER A 19 9.35 -9.27 1.94
N TYR A 20 9.95 -8.12 1.65
CA TYR A 20 9.81 -7.42 0.38
C TYR A 20 11.20 -6.95 -0.01
N SER A 21 11.71 -7.41 -1.16
CA SER A 21 13.16 -7.40 -1.46
C SER A 21 13.81 -6.02 -1.49
N ASN A 22 13.02 -4.94 -1.53
CA ASN A 22 13.50 -3.59 -1.79
C ASN A 22 13.40 -2.66 -0.57
N TYR A 23 12.89 -3.12 0.58
CA TYR A 23 12.73 -2.28 1.77
C TYR A 23 13.75 -2.63 2.86
N PRO A 24 14.25 -1.62 3.60
CA PRO A 24 15.12 -1.89 4.74
C PRO A 24 14.37 -2.67 5.80
N GLN A 25 15.06 -3.57 6.50
CA GLN A 25 14.43 -4.43 7.52
C GLN A 25 13.68 -3.61 8.58
N SER A 26 14.22 -2.46 8.98
CA SER A 26 13.57 -1.56 9.94
C SER A 26 12.19 -1.08 9.49
N LEU A 27 11.96 -0.92 8.17
CA LEU A 27 10.64 -0.58 7.65
C LEU A 27 9.73 -1.81 7.66
N LEU A 28 10.23 -2.97 7.27
CA LEU A 28 9.47 -4.23 7.28
C LEU A 28 9.00 -4.60 8.69
N ASP A 29 9.84 -4.34 9.70
CA ASP A 29 9.53 -4.58 11.11
C ASP A 29 8.38 -3.70 11.61
N SER A 30 8.18 -2.52 11.02
CA SER A 30 7.12 -1.56 11.39
C SER A 30 5.96 -1.51 10.40
N MET A 31 5.99 -2.34 9.35
CA MET A 31 5.00 -2.38 8.27
C MET A 31 4.26 -3.71 8.25
N ARG A 32 2.94 -3.64 8.10
CA ARG A 32 2.07 -4.80 7.96
C ARG A 32 1.24 -4.65 6.69
N VAL A 33 1.27 -5.65 5.83
CA VAL A 33 0.51 -5.69 4.57
C VAL A 33 -0.17 -7.04 4.43
N LYS A 34 -1.46 -7.02 4.08
CA LYS A 34 -2.20 -8.23 3.71
C LYS A 34 -2.88 -8.00 2.37
N GLY A 35 -2.46 -8.75 1.35
CA GLY A 35 -3.15 -8.82 0.08
C GLY A 35 -4.51 -9.51 0.24
N LEU A 36 -5.57 -8.78 -0.10
CA LEU A 36 -6.97 -9.23 0.04
C LEU A 36 -7.49 -9.71 -1.32
N ILE A 37 -7.50 -8.81 -2.30
CA ILE A 37 -7.90 -9.12 -3.68
C ILE A 37 -6.68 -8.88 -4.57
N GLY A 38 -6.39 -9.80 -5.48
CA GLY A 38 -5.40 -9.58 -6.52
C GLY A 38 -4.74 -10.87 -6.99
N SER A 39 -3.72 -10.74 -7.83
CA SER A 39 -2.98 -11.89 -8.34
C SER A 39 -2.06 -12.50 -7.26
N GLY A 40 -1.58 -13.73 -7.47
CA GLY A 40 -0.44 -14.26 -6.71
C GLY A 40 -0.73 -14.61 -5.25
N GLY A 41 -1.65 -15.55 -5.00
CA GLY A 41 -1.85 -16.13 -3.66
C GLY A 41 -2.67 -15.28 -2.68
N ASN A 42 -3.19 -14.13 -3.11
CA ASN A 42 -4.20 -13.35 -2.37
C ASN A 42 -5.49 -14.16 -2.08
N GLU A 43 -6.28 -13.71 -1.11
CA GLU A 43 -7.47 -14.45 -0.68
C GLU A 43 -8.58 -14.54 -1.74
N ILE A 44 -8.73 -13.50 -2.55
CA ILE A 44 -9.58 -13.48 -3.74
C ILE A 44 -8.70 -13.16 -4.93
N GLN A 45 -8.78 -14.02 -5.96
CA GLN A 45 -7.95 -13.88 -7.16
C GLN A 45 -8.60 -12.90 -8.14
N ASP A 46 -7.87 -11.84 -8.47
CA ASP A 46 -8.21 -10.93 -9.56
C ASP A 46 -6.92 -10.45 -10.25
N PRO A 47 -6.82 -10.53 -11.59
CA PRO A 47 -5.59 -10.19 -12.29
C PRO A 47 -5.42 -8.70 -12.59
N ASP A 48 -6.47 -7.88 -12.47
CA ASP A 48 -6.51 -6.49 -12.89
C ASP A 48 -6.55 -5.50 -11.72
N ILE A 49 -7.02 -5.91 -10.55
CA ILE A 49 -7.05 -5.10 -9.33
C ILE A 49 -6.21 -5.73 -8.23
N ASN A 50 -5.56 -4.90 -7.42
CA ASN A 50 -4.97 -5.29 -6.15
C ASN A 50 -5.61 -4.45 -5.04
N ILE A 51 -6.12 -5.12 -4.01
CA ILE A 51 -6.63 -4.50 -2.79
C ILE A 51 -5.88 -5.10 -1.62
N SER A 52 -5.26 -4.26 -0.82
CA SER A 52 -4.47 -4.67 0.35
C SER A 52 -4.87 -3.89 1.58
N ALA A 53 -4.88 -4.55 2.73
CA ALA A 53 -4.90 -3.86 4.02
C ALA A 53 -3.46 -3.52 4.43
N PHE A 54 -3.28 -2.32 4.98
CA PHE A 54 -1.97 -1.77 5.30
C PHE A 54 -1.97 -1.12 6.69
N ALA A 55 -0.86 -1.28 7.42
CA ALA A 55 -0.58 -0.49 8.60
C ALA A 55 0.90 -0.15 8.75
N LEU A 56 1.15 1.02 9.37
CA LEU A 56 2.46 1.45 9.84
C LEU A 56 2.41 1.76 11.33
N ASP A 57 3.43 1.33 12.06
CA ASP A 57 3.56 1.61 13.48
C ASP A 57 3.86 3.10 13.74
N PRO A 58 3.53 3.63 14.95
CA PRO A 58 3.82 5.01 15.35
C PRO A 58 5.28 5.42 15.11
N GLY A 59 5.49 6.63 14.59
CA GLY A 59 6.83 7.17 14.32
C GLY A 59 7.51 6.61 13.06
N THR A 60 6.90 5.64 12.37
CA THR A 60 7.49 5.06 11.16
C THR A 60 7.53 6.09 10.03
N HIS A 61 8.68 6.17 9.36
CA HIS A 61 8.83 6.90 8.11
C HIS A 61 8.96 5.92 6.95
N TYR A 62 7.95 5.89 6.09
CA TYR A 62 7.96 5.19 4.82
C TYR A 62 8.41 6.18 3.75
N ALA A 63 9.69 6.08 3.41
CA ALA A 63 10.37 7.02 2.54
C ALA A 63 9.80 7.05 1.11
N ALA A 64 10.16 8.09 0.37
CA ALA A 64 9.73 8.33 -0.99
C ALA A 64 9.92 7.09 -1.89
N HIS A 65 8.85 6.71 -2.59
CA HIS A 65 8.85 5.60 -3.54
C HIS A 65 7.88 5.90 -4.69
N ALA A 66 8.02 5.13 -5.77
CA ALA A 66 7.15 5.20 -6.92
C ALA A 66 7.02 3.84 -7.62
N HIS A 67 5.97 3.69 -8.42
CA HIS A 67 5.67 2.51 -9.23
C HIS A 67 4.76 2.87 -10.42
N PRO A 68 4.71 2.04 -11.49
CA PRO A 68 4.01 2.36 -12.74
C PRO A 68 2.49 2.10 -12.72
N PHE A 69 1.95 1.59 -11.62
CA PHE A 69 0.52 1.46 -11.41
C PHE A 69 0.00 2.60 -10.50
N PRO A 70 -1.24 3.07 -10.70
CA PRO A 70 -1.88 4.03 -9.82
C PRO A 70 -2.23 3.38 -8.49
N GLU A 71 -2.35 4.20 -7.46
CA GLU A 71 -2.63 3.74 -6.11
C GLU A 71 -3.57 4.71 -5.37
N VAL A 72 -4.56 4.16 -4.69
CA VAL A 72 -5.50 4.89 -3.84
C VAL A 72 -5.32 4.41 -2.41
N TYR A 73 -5.14 5.34 -1.47
CA TYR A 73 -5.25 5.03 -0.04
C TYR A 73 -6.61 5.51 0.47
N ILE A 74 -7.27 4.66 1.24
CA ILE A 74 -8.40 5.02 2.08
C ILE A 74 -7.94 4.89 3.52
N PHE A 75 -7.70 6.01 4.20
CA PHE A 75 -7.20 6.03 5.56
C PHE A 75 -8.32 5.77 6.57
N LEU A 76 -8.07 4.85 7.50
CA LEU A 76 -9.05 4.32 8.45
C LEU A 76 -8.74 4.66 9.91
N GLY A 77 -7.53 5.13 10.20
CA GLY A 77 -7.10 5.49 11.55
C GLY A 77 -5.61 5.82 11.61
N GLY A 78 -5.19 6.40 12.74
CA GLY A 78 -3.88 7.05 12.88
C GLY A 78 -3.81 8.35 12.07
N VAL A 79 -2.66 9.03 12.16
CA VAL A 79 -2.39 10.31 11.49
C VAL A 79 -0.97 10.28 10.93
N ALA A 80 -0.82 10.70 9.67
CA ALA A 80 0.48 10.81 9.01
C ALA A 80 0.66 12.14 8.27
N GLU A 81 1.89 12.63 8.25
CA GLU A 81 2.35 13.59 7.26
C GLU A 81 2.64 12.86 5.96
N CYS A 82 2.05 13.32 4.87
CA CYS A 82 2.13 12.72 3.55
C CYS A 82 2.70 13.73 2.55
N GLU A 83 3.48 13.23 1.59
CA GLU A 83 4.07 14.02 0.50
C GLU A 83 3.90 13.27 -0.82
N TRP A 84 3.17 13.84 -1.77
CA TRP A 84 2.90 13.34 -3.11
C TRP A 84 3.45 14.37 -4.09
N ASP A 85 4.61 14.09 -4.68
CA ASP A 85 5.40 15.07 -5.43
C ASP A 85 5.60 16.39 -4.64
N ASP A 86 5.02 17.50 -5.08
CA ASP A 86 5.09 18.81 -4.41
C ASP A 86 3.94 19.06 -3.40
N GLU A 87 2.94 18.18 -3.35
CA GLU A 87 1.80 18.31 -2.45
C GLU A 87 2.07 17.65 -1.09
N LYS A 88 1.95 18.46 -0.03
CA LYS A 88 2.05 17.98 1.36
C LYS A 88 0.71 18.12 2.05
N PHE A 89 0.29 17.05 2.73
CA PHE A 89 -0.98 17.01 3.44
C PHE A 89 -0.91 16.12 4.67
N ILE A 90 -1.91 16.26 5.54
CA ILE A 90 -2.13 15.35 6.66
C ILE A 90 -3.18 14.33 6.25
N ALA A 91 -2.85 13.05 6.40
CA ALA A 91 -3.79 11.96 6.24
C ALA A 91 -4.29 11.49 7.60
N GLU A 92 -5.61 11.39 7.75
CA GLU A 92 -6.29 10.87 8.92
C GLU A 92 -7.51 10.02 8.51
N ALA A 93 -8.26 9.49 9.46
CA ALA A 93 -9.43 8.67 9.15
C ALA A 93 -10.44 9.44 8.28
N GLY A 94 -10.79 8.87 7.12
CA GLY A 94 -11.66 9.51 6.14
C GLY A 94 -10.93 10.25 5.02
N THR A 95 -9.61 10.45 5.12
CA THR A 95 -8.80 10.90 3.99
C THR A 95 -8.77 9.82 2.90
N VAL A 96 -8.98 10.24 1.64
CA VAL A 96 -8.86 9.39 0.45
C VAL A 96 -7.91 10.05 -0.52
N THR A 97 -6.92 9.31 -1.02
CA THR A 97 -5.92 9.82 -1.95
C THR A 97 -5.99 9.10 -3.29
N HIS A 98 -5.47 9.74 -4.33
CA HIS A 98 -5.23 9.11 -5.61
C HIS A 98 -3.83 9.49 -6.09
N CYS A 99 -2.91 8.54 -6.01
CA CYS A 99 -1.55 8.60 -6.51
C CYS A 99 -1.53 8.16 -7.98
N PRO A 100 -1.24 9.07 -8.93
CA PRO A 100 -1.05 8.68 -10.33
C PRO A 100 0.18 7.78 -10.50
N PRO A 101 0.27 7.04 -11.62
CA PRO A 101 1.46 6.26 -11.96
C PRO A 101 2.75 7.10 -11.91
N ASN A 102 3.80 6.53 -11.32
CA ASN A 102 5.13 7.10 -11.21
C ASN A 102 5.25 8.40 -10.39
N VAL A 103 4.19 8.82 -9.70
CA VAL A 103 4.28 9.94 -8.74
C VAL A 103 5.00 9.47 -7.50
N SER A 104 6.04 10.20 -7.10
CA SER A 104 6.77 9.96 -5.86
C SER A 104 5.85 10.22 -4.67
N HIS A 105 5.82 9.30 -3.72
CA HIS A 105 5.04 9.47 -2.51
C HIS A 105 5.74 8.92 -1.26
N ALA A 106 5.56 9.61 -0.13
CA ALA A 106 6.15 9.28 1.17
C ALA A 106 5.15 9.55 2.29
N MET A 107 5.33 8.86 3.42
CA MET A 107 4.50 9.09 4.61
C MET A 107 5.28 8.90 5.92
N ARG A 108 4.96 9.72 6.91
CA ARG A 108 5.52 9.63 8.27
C ARG A 108 4.39 9.65 9.29
N VAL A 109 4.29 8.59 10.09
CA VAL A 109 3.25 8.47 11.14
C VAL A 109 3.58 9.42 12.28
N ILE A 110 2.68 10.36 12.56
CA ILE A 110 2.83 11.38 13.61
C ILE A 110 1.91 11.14 14.81
N SER A 111 0.94 10.23 14.70
CA SER A 111 0.10 9.81 15.83
C SER A 111 0.79 8.79 16.73
N SER A 112 0.29 8.65 17.96
CA SER A 112 0.64 7.55 18.87
C SER A 112 -0.05 6.22 18.53
N GLU A 113 -1.03 6.24 17.63
CA GLU A 113 -1.70 5.05 17.09
C GLU A 113 -1.11 4.68 15.72
N SER A 114 -1.17 3.40 15.35
CA SER A 114 -0.76 2.95 14.02
C SER A 114 -1.63 3.57 12.93
N LEU A 115 -0.99 4.02 11.85
CA LEU A 115 -1.68 4.42 10.63
C LEU A 115 -2.28 3.17 9.98
N ARG A 116 -3.55 3.22 9.57
CA ARG A 116 -4.24 2.09 8.92
C ARG A 116 -4.92 2.55 7.65
N SER A 117 -4.84 1.76 6.59
CA SER A 117 -5.53 2.05 5.33
C SER A 117 -5.90 0.80 4.53
N ILE A 118 -6.80 1.00 3.56
CA ILE A 118 -6.94 0.12 2.41
C ILE A 118 -6.22 0.75 1.23
N ILE A 119 -5.36 -0.03 0.59
CA ILE A 119 -4.65 0.32 -0.63
C ILE A 119 -5.37 -0.34 -1.79
N ILE A 120 -5.66 0.44 -2.84
CA ILE A 120 -6.25 -0.06 -4.09
C ILE A 120 -5.34 0.36 -5.24
N SER A 121 -4.89 -0.61 -6.03
CA SER A 121 -4.18 -0.38 -7.29
C SER A 121 -4.78 -1.21 -8.40
N TRP A 122 -4.60 -0.81 -9.66
CA TRP A 122 -5.13 -1.54 -10.81
C TRP A 122 -4.19 -1.47 -12.01
N ALA A 123 -4.35 -2.43 -12.93
CA ALA A 123 -3.64 -2.48 -14.20
C ALA A 123 -4.21 -1.42 -15.16
N PRO A 124 -3.51 -0.31 -15.43
CA PRO A 124 -4.04 0.75 -16.27
C PRO A 124 -4.31 0.22 -17.68
N LYS A 125 -5.51 0.46 -18.21
CA LYS A 125 -5.93 -0.05 -19.53
C LYS A 125 -5.84 -1.58 -19.65
N GLY A 126 -5.83 -2.31 -18.54
CA GLY A 126 -5.65 -3.77 -18.52
C GLY A 126 -4.21 -4.24 -18.77
N ASP A 127 -3.22 -3.33 -18.75
CA ASP A 127 -1.81 -3.70 -18.89
C ASP A 127 -1.26 -4.30 -17.60
N ARG A 128 -1.31 -5.62 -17.50
CA ARG A 128 -0.84 -6.38 -16.33
C ARG A 128 0.69 -6.47 -16.25
N SER A 129 1.43 -5.95 -17.23
CA SER A 129 2.89 -5.95 -17.18
C SER A 129 3.42 -5.04 -16.05
N VAL A 130 2.62 -4.05 -15.63
CA VAL A 130 2.95 -3.11 -14.53
C VAL A 130 3.23 -3.81 -13.20
N TRP A 131 2.64 -4.98 -12.96
CA TRP A 131 2.85 -5.75 -11.73
C TRP A 131 4.24 -6.38 -11.62
N LYS A 132 4.99 -6.46 -12.73
CA LYS A 132 6.36 -6.98 -12.75
C LYS A 132 7.37 -5.97 -12.24
N THR A 133 6.98 -4.69 -12.16
CA THR A 133 7.84 -3.63 -11.65
C THR A 133 7.54 -3.43 -10.16
N PRO A 134 8.49 -3.74 -9.27
CA PRO A 134 8.27 -3.54 -7.85
C PRO A 134 8.26 -2.05 -7.51
N SER A 135 7.70 -1.70 -6.36
CA SER A 135 7.92 -0.40 -5.75
C SER A 135 9.42 -0.22 -5.47
N VAL A 136 9.95 0.95 -5.82
CA VAL A 136 11.36 1.28 -5.63
C VAL A 136 11.45 2.49 -4.71
N LEU A 137 12.20 2.36 -3.60
CA LEU A 137 12.57 3.51 -2.79
C LEU A 137 13.46 4.43 -3.61
N LEU A 138 13.10 5.70 -3.67
CA LEU A 138 13.92 6.72 -4.30
C LEU A 138 15.07 7.03 -3.35
N SER A 139 16.32 6.91 -3.83
CA SER A 139 17.48 7.28 -3.03
C SER A 139 17.36 8.74 -2.63
N ASN A 140 17.45 9.04 -1.33
CA ASN A 140 17.58 10.41 -0.86
C ASN A 140 18.76 11.05 -1.60
N SER A 141 18.47 12.05 -2.43
CA SER A 141 19.49 12.99 -2.87
C SER A 141 19.88 13.77 -1.61
N HIS A 142 20.93 13.32 -0.94
CA HIS A 142 21.60 14.10 0.09
C HIS A 142 22.25 15.34 -0.52
#